data_AF-A0A2J6PI93-F1
#
_entry.id   AF-A0A2J6PI93-F1
#
_cell.length_a   1.000
_cell.length_b   1.000
_cell.length_c   1.000
_cell.angle_alpha   90.00
_cell.angle_beta   90.00
_cell.angle_gamma   90.00
#
_symmetry.space_group_name_H-M   'P 1'
#
loop_
_entity.id
_entity.type
_entity.pdbx_description
1 polymer ?
#
loop_
_entity_poly.entity_id
_entity_poly.type
_entity_poly.pdbx_seq_one_letter_code
_entity_poly.pdbx_strand_id
1 'polypeptide(L)'
;MEKHTEHVFLERLADGTLPIQAFKYYLIQEYLYLIQFARANMLAGYKTKNFEDIVRSAEIVLHIKRKMSLHLAYCAELGLPKEDILKVEESQACTAYTRFVLDTGSSDDWLALQVALAPCLIGYGIIAQRLFADPKTLRKGNRYWKWIENYAAADYSGAVELGIGRAPGKYRH
;
A
#
# COMPACT_ATOMS: atom_id res chain seq x y z
N MET A 1 19.19 10.04 -4.40
CA MET A 1 19.86 8.72 -4.38
C MET A 1 18.89 7.54 -4.40
N GLU A 2 17.57 7.76 -4.26
CA GLU A 2 16.53 6.70 -4.11
C GLU A 2 16.16 5.97 -5.40
N LYS A 3 16.28 6.61 -6.58
CA LYS A 3 15.91 6.00 -7.87
C LYS A 3 16.67 4.72 -8.22
N HIS A 4 17.87 4.52 -7.66
CA HIS A 4 18.68 3.32 -7.91
C HIS A 4 18.34 2.15 -6.98
N THR A 5 17.93 2.41 -5.74
CA THR A 5 17.68 1.35 -4.75
C THR A 5 16.35 0.64 -4.96
N GLU A 6 15.32 1.35 -5.42
CA GLU A 6 14.02 0.76 -5.77
C GLU A 6 14.15 -0.22 -6.94
N HIS A 7 14.95 0.16 -7.95
CA HIS A 7 15.21 -0.69 -9.10
C HIS A 7 15.89 -2.01 -8.69
N VAL A 8 16.91 -1.92 -7.84
CA VAL A 8 17.66 -3.10 -7.37
C VAL A 8 16.82 -3.98 -6.45
N PHE A 9 15.97 -3.41 -5.60
CA PHE A 9 15.07 -4.20 -4.76
C PHE A 9 14.09 -5.02 -5.61
N LEU A 10 13.46 -4.37 -6.60
CA LEU A 10 12.47 -5.02 -7.47
C LEU A 10 13.11 -6.05 -8.40
N GLU A 11 14.30 -5.78 -8.95
CA GLU A 11 15.06 -6.74 -9.75
C GLU A 11 15.38 -7.99 -8.94
N ARG A 12 15.90 -7.81 -7.72
CA ARG A 12 16.25 -8.93 -6.83
C ARG A 12 15.02 -9.68 -6.31
N LEU A 13 13.88 -9.00 -6.19
CA LEU A 13 12.61 -9.63 -5.87
C LEU A 13 12.11 -10.47 -7.06
N ALA A 14 12.29 -9.97 -8.28
CA ALA A 14 11.91 -10.65 -9.51
C ALA A 14 12.77 -11.88 -9.80
N ASP A 15 14.09 -11.80 -9.61
CA ASP A 15 15.02 -12.92 -9.84
C ASP A 15 15.15 -13.87 -8.63
N GLY A 16 14.56 -13.53 -7.49
CA GLY A 16 14.55 -14.34 -6.27
C GLY A 16 15.80 -14.22 -5.39
N THR A 17 16.72 -13.30 -5.70
CA THR A 17 18.00 -13.12 -4.98
C THR A 17 17.95 -12.09 -3.85
N LEU A 18 16.81 -11.41 -3.64
CA LEU A 18 16.66 -10.44 -2.56
C LEU A 18 17.01 -11.07 -1.21
N PRO A 19 17.78 -10.40 -0.33
CA PRO A 19 18.01 -10.90 1.01
C PRO A 19 16.70 -10.95 1.79
N ILE A 20 16.43 -12.07 2.48
CA ILE A 20 15.18 -12.22 3.24
C ILE A 20 15.00 -11.14 4.30
N GLN A 21 16.08 -10.64 4.91
CA GLN A 21 15.99 -9.59 5.91
C GLN A 21 15.53 -8.26 5.31
N ALA A 22 15.95 -7.95 4.07
CA ALA A 22 15.45 -6.77 3.35
C ALA A 22 13.96 -6.90 3.04
N PHE A 23 13.50 -8.10 2.65
CA PHE A 23 12.08 -8.35 2.42
C PHE A 23 11.25 -8.26 3.71
N LYS A 24 11.72 -8.86 4.81
CA LYS A 24 11.07 -8.73 6.13
C LYS A 24 10.97 -7.27 6.56
N TYR A 25 12.06 -6.50 6.42
CA TYR A 25 12.05 -5.08 6.74
C TYR A 25 11.02 -4.31 5.90
N TYR A 26 10.96 -4.60 4.60
CA TYR A 26 9.93 -4.05 3.71
C TYR A 26 8.51 -4.35 4.24
N LEU A 27 8.20 -5.60 4.60
CA LEU A 27 6.88 -5.98 5.13
C LEU A 27 6.55 -5.27 6.46
N ILE A 28 7.54 -5.05 7.32
CA ILE A 28 7.37 -4.27 8.56
C ILE A 28 6.95 -2.84 8.21
N GLN A 29 7.68 -2.20 7.29
CA GLN A 29 7.41 -0.81 6.89
C GLN A 29 6.05 -0.68 6.17
N GLU A 30 5.64 -1.67 5.38
CA GLU A 30 4.31 -1.72 4.76
C GLU A 30 3.19 -1.77 5.82
N TYR A 31 3.37 -2.53 6.89
CA TYR A 31 2.39 -2.58 8.00
C TYR A 31 2.24 -1.21 8.69
N LEU A 32 3.36 -0.55 8.99
CA LEU A 32 3.37 0.78 9.61
C LEU A 32 2.76 1.83 8.68
N TYR A 33 3.08 1.75 7.39
CA TYR A 33 2.47 2.59 6.36
C TYR A 33 0.94 2.44 6.31
N LEU A 34 0.42 1.20 6.36
CA LEU A 34 -1.03 0.94 6.31
C LEU A 34 -1.79 1.56 7.50
N ILE A 35 -1.15 1.71 8.66
CA ILE A 35 -1.73 2.45 9.80
C ILE A 35 -1.91 3.92 9.44
N GLN A 36 -0.88 4.56 8.88
CA GLN A 36 -0.96 5.96 8.47
C GLN A 36 -1.92 6.16 7.31
N PHE A 37 -1.99 5.20 6.39
CA PHE A 37 -2.94 5.19 5.28
C PHE A 37 -4.39 5.11 5.79
N ALA A 38 -4.67 4.31 6.83
CA ALA A 38 -5.98 4.30 7.49
C ALA A 38 -6.31 5.65 8.15
N ARG A 39 -5.34 6.29 8.81
CA ARG A 39 -5.51 7.64 9.39
C ARG A 39 -5.83 8.69 8.33
N ALA A 40 -5.15 8.64 7.18
CA ALA A 40 -5.39 9.56 6.07
C ALA A 40 -6.80 9.38 5.48
N ASN A 41 -7.28 8.14 5.34
CA ASN A 41 -8.66 7.90 4.87
C ASN A 41 -9.72 8.36 5.89
N MET A 42 -9.46 8.20 7.20
CA MET A 42 -10.35 8.78 8.21
C MET A 42 -10.34 10.31 8.18
N LEU A 43 -9.20 10.94 7.92
CA LEU A 43 -9.10 12.38 7.72
C LEU A 43 -9.93 12.84 6.51
N ALA A 44 -9.93 12.07 5.41
CA ALA A 44 -10.80 12.34 4.27
C ALA A 44 -12.29 12.32 4.66
N GLY A 45 -12.69 11.31 5.45
CA GLY A 45 -14.05 11.20 6.00
C GLY A 45 -14.41 12.35 6.94
N TYR A 46 -13.47 12.85 7.74
CA TYR A 46 -13.67 14.02 8.59
C TYR A 46 -13.88 15.32 7.80
N LYS A 47 -13.18 15.47 6.66
CA LYS A 47 -13.17 16.69 5.85
C LYS A 47 -14.37 16.85 4.92
N THR A 48 -15.01 15.75 4.53
CA THR A 48 -16.17 15.81 3.63
C THR A 48 -17.44 16.30 4.34
N LYS A 49 -18.35 16.90 3.56
CA LYS A 49 -19.68 17.36 4.03
C LYS A 49 -20.82 16.40 3.64
N ASN A 50 -20.54 15.41 2.79
CA ASN A 50 -21.53 14.44 2.33
C ASN A 50 -21.44 13.17 3.19
N PHE A 51 -22.57 12.77 3.78
CA PHE A 51 -22.66 11.56 4.60
C PHE A 51 -22.24 10.29 3.85
N GLU A 52 -22.56 10.16 2.56
CA GLU A 52 -22.17 9.00 1.75
C GLU A 52 -20.64 8.89 1.61
N ASP A 53 -19.95 10.03 1.52
CA ASP A 53 -18.48 10.06 1.44
C ASP A 53 -17.82 9.72 2.79
N ILE A 54 -18.48 10.07 3.90
CA ILE A 54 -18.07 9.63 5.24
C ILE A 54 -18.14 8.11 5.34
N VAL A 55 -19.27 7.52 4.92
CA VAL A 55 -19.46 6.06 4.89
C VAL A 55 -18.41 5.40 4.01
N ARG A 56 -18.17 5.91 2.80
CA ARG A 56 -17.14 5.39 1.88
C ARG A 56 -15.75 5.40 2.51
N SER A 57 -15.40 6.47 3.22
CA SER A 57 -14.11 6.57 3.92
C SER A 57 -13.97 5.50 5.01
N ALA A 58 -15.05 5.23 5.76
CA ALA A 58 -15.08 4.17 6.75
C ALA A 58 -14.97 2.77 6.12
N GLU A 59 -15.63 2.53 4.98
CA GLU A 59 -15.52 1.27 4.22
C GLU A 59 -14.09 1.00 3.76
N ILE A 60 -13.38 2.03 3.28
CA ILE A 60 -11.96 1.92 2.90
C ILE A 60 -11.12 1.50 4.12
N VAL A 61 -11.35 2.09 5.30
CA VAL A 61 -10.63 1.71 6.53
C VAL A 61 -10.92 0.28 6.94
N LEU A 62 -12.15 -0.20 6.79
CA LEU A 62 -12.49 -1.60 7.01
C LEU A 62 -11.81 -2.53 5.99
N HIS A 63 -11.64 -2.11 4.74
CA HIS A 63 -10.84 -2.83 3.75
C HIS A 63 -9.36 -2.87 4.12
N ILE A 64 -8.78 -1.76 4.58
CA ILE A 64 -7.40 -1.71 5.09
C ILE A 64 -7.23 -2.68 6.24
N LYS A 65 -8.17 -2.73 7.19
CA LYS A 65 -8.14 -3.70 8.31
C LYS A 65 -8.07 -5.15 7.80
N ARG A 66 -8.87 -5.52 6.80
CA ARG A 66 -8.84 -6.87 6.19
C ARG A 66 -7.49 -7.16 5.55
N LYS A 67 -6.93 -6.21 4.78
CA LYS A 67 -5.59 -6.32 4.19
C LYS A 67 -4.51 -6.49 5.26
N MET A 68 -4.56 -5.72 6.34
CA MET A 68 -3.61 -5.84 7.45
C MET A 68 -3.67 -7.23 8.11
N SER A 69 -4.86 -7.85 8.23
CA SER A 69 -4.97 -9.22 8.75
C SER A 69 -4.29 -10.25 7.84
N LEU A 70 -4.46 -10.15 6.52
CA LEU A 70 -3.78 -11.02 5.54
C LEU A 70 -2.27 -10.80 5.56
N HIS A 71 -1.85 -9.54 5.64
CA HIS A 71 -0.44 -9.16 5.76
C HIS A 71 0.22 -9.77 6.99
N LEU A 72 -0.42 -9.67 8.16
CA LEU A 72 0.09 -10.26 9.39
C LEU A 72 0.17 -11.78 9.34
N ALA A 73 -0.80 -12.45 8.71
CA ALA A 73 -0.74 -13.88 8.50
C ALA A 73 0.47 -14.27 7.61
N TYR A 74 0.70 -13.52 6.54
CA TYR A 74 1.86 -13.72 5.66
C TYR A 74 3.20 -13.45 6.37
N CYS A 75 3.29 -12.39 7.18
CA CYS A 75 4.46 -12.12 8.00
C CYS A 75 4.74 -13.26 8.99
N ALA A 76 3.69 -13.83 9.61
CA ALA A 76 3.83 -14.95 10.54
C ALA A 76 4.38 -16.21 9.85
N GLU A 77 3.93 -16.52 8.61
CA GLU A 77 4.50 -17.63 7.81
C GLU A 77 6.01 -17.46 7.56
N LEU A 78 6.51 -16.22 7.54
CA LEU A 78 7.92 -15.90 7.38
C LEU A 78 8.70 -15.83 8.71
N GLY A 79 8.06 -16.13 9.84
CA GLY A 79 8.66 -15.99 11.17
C GLY A 79 8.89 -14.53 11.54
N LEU A 80 7.88 -13.68 11.33
CA LEU A 80 7.84 -12.28 11.74
C LEU A 80 6.48 -12.01 12.43
N PRO A 81 6.36 -12.27 13.74
CA PRO A 81 5.11 -12.09 14.45
C PRO A 81 4.81 -10.60 14.69
N LYS A 82 3.54 -10.28 14.96
CA LYS A 82 3.07 -8.89 15.11
C LYS A 82 3.83 -8.14 16.21
N GLU A 83 4.17 -8.80 17.30
CA GLU A 83 4.86 -8.16 18.43
C GLU A 83 6.24 -7.64 18.02
N ASP A 84 6.91 -8.30 17.08
CA ASP A 84 8.21 -7.85 16.57
C ASP A 84 8.07 -6.72 15.56
N ILE A 85 7.01 -6.73 14.75
CA ILE A 85 6.69 -5.63 13.84
C ILE A 85 6.47 -4.33 14.63
N LEU A 86 5.73 -4.39 15.73
CA LEU A 86 5.39 -3.22 16.55
C LEU A 86 6.59 -2.63 17.32
N LYS A 87 7.73 -3.33 17.40
CA LYS A 87 8.96 -2.81 18.02
C LYS A 87 9.79 -1.95 17.07
N VAL A 88 9.47 -1.94 15.78
CA VAL A 88 10.23 -1.23 14.76
C VAL A 88 9.60 0.12 14.47
N GLU A 89 10.43 1.14 14.36
CA GLU A 89 10.00 2.49 14.01
C GLU A 89 9.78 2.66 12.51
N GLU A 90 8.97 3.66 12.14
CA GLU A 90 8.83 4.11 10.77
C GLU A 90 10.21 4.52 10.23
N SER A 91 10.57 4.01 9.07
CA SER A 91 11.73 4.48 8.32
C SER A 91 11.59 5.96 8.00
N GLN A 92 12.71 6.64 7.71
CA GLN A 92 12.69 8.04 7.31
C GLN A 92 11.81 8.26 6.07
N ALA A 93 11.86 7.35 5.09
CA ALA A 93 11.04 7.42 3.88
C ALA A 93 9.54 7.25 4.21
N CYS A 94 9.18 6.26 5.03
CA CYS A 94 7.80 6.05 5.47
C CYS A 94 7.27 7.27 6.24
N THR A 95 8.07 7.80 7.17
CA THR A 95 7.73 9.01 7.94
C THR A 95 7.55 10.20 7.00
N ALA A 96 8.52 10.51 6.15
CA ALA A 96 8.46 11.66 5.26
C ALA A 96 7.23 11.62 4.35
N TYR A 97 6.96 10.46 3.74
CA TYR A 97 5.81 10.30 2.85
C TYR A 97 4.48 10.41 3.60
N THR A 98 4.32 9.68 4.71
CA THR A 98 3.03 9.66 5.43
C THR A 98 2.73 10.98 6.13
N ARG A 99 3.75 11.71 6.59
CA ARG A 99 3.58 13.07 7.13
C ARG A 99 3.20 14.05 6.02
N PHE A 100 3.86 14.01 4.86
CA PHE A 100 3.45 14.82 3.71
C PHE A 100 1.97 14.63 3.36
N VAL A 101 1.48 13.38 3.27
CA VAL A 101 0.07 13.08 2.97
C VAL A 101 -0.88 13.64 4.04
N LEU A 102 -0.57 13.39 5.33
CA LEU A 102 -1.42 13.84 6.43
C LEU A 102 -1.42 15.36 6.61
N ASP A 103 -0.27 16.00 6.44
CA ASP A 103 -0.13 17.46 6.56
C ASP A 103 -0.86 18.17 5.40
N THR A 104 -0.75 17.63 4.18
CA THR A 104 -1.52 18.09 3.01
C THR A 104 -3.01 17.95 3.27
N GLY A 105 -3.48 16.77 3.67
CA GLY A 105 -4.91 16.57 3.96
C GLY A 105 -5.44 17.39 5.14
N SER A 106 -4.57 17.75 6.08
CA SER A 106 -4.93 18.60 7.23
C SER A 106 -5.03 20.06 6.83
N SER A 107 -4.14 20.53 5.96
CA SER A 107 -4.04 21.95 5.56
C SER A 107 -4.95 22.31 4.39
N ASP A 108 -5.17 21.37 3.48
CA ASP A 108 -5.92 21.56 2.23
C ASP A 108 -7.28 20.84 2.24
N ASP A 109 -7.90 20.79 1.06
CA ASP A 109 -9.21 20.18 0.83
C ASP A 109 -9.14 18.68 0.50
N TRP A 110 -10.32 18.07 0.36
CA TRP A 110 -10.45 16.64 0.09
C TRP A 110 -9.76 16.21 -1.22
N LEU A 111 -9.74 17.06 -2.24
CA LEU A 111 -9.16 16.72 -3.54
C LEU A 111 -7.63 16.64 -3.44
N ALA A 112 -6.99 17.56 -2.71
CA ALA A 112 -5.56 17.52 -2.45
C ALA A 112 -5.14 16.23 -1.72
N LEU A 113 -5.94 15.78 -0.76
CA LEU A 113 -5.72 14.52 -0.05
C LEU A 113 -5.85 13.29 -0.97
N GLN A 114 -6.85 13.26 -1.87
CA GLN A 114 -6.99 12.17 -2.84
C GLN A 114 -5.80 12.09 -3.81
N VAL A 115 -5.32 13.24 -4.29
CA VAL A 115 -4.13 13.31 -5.15
C VAL A 115 -2.88 12.82 -4.41
N ALA A 116 -2.73 13.18 -3.13
CA ALA A 116 -1.62 12.71 -2.31
C ALA A 116 -1.67 11.20 -2.02
N LEU A 117 -2.86 10.58 -1.99
CA LEU A 117 -3.04 9.14 -1.74
C LEU A 117 -2.85 8.27 -2.99
N ALA A 118 -3.08 8.82 -4.19
CA ALA A 118 -3.08 8.08 -5.45
C ALA A 118 -1.78 7.29 -5.78
N PRO A 119 -0.55 7.82 -5.53
CA PRO A 119 0.68 7.12 -5.89
C PRO A 119 0.87 5.78 -5.17
N CYS A 120 0.38 5.63 -3.94
CA CYS A 120 0.60 4.42 -3.15
C CYS A 120 -0.31 3.25 -3.50
N LEU A 121 -1.59 3.51 -3.81
CA LEU A 121 -2.52 2.47 -4.23
C LEU A 121 -2.16 1.95 -5.63
N ILE A 122 -1.74 2.86 -6.51
CA ILE A 122 -1.44 2.57 -7.91
C ILE A 122 -0.07 1.89 -8.06
N GLY A 123 0.93 2.28 -7.24
CA GLY A 123 2.30 1.79 -7.37
C GLY A 123 2.47 0.28 -7.19
N TYR A 124 1.92 -0.30 -6.12
CA TYR A 124 2.13 -1.72 -5.81
C TYR A 124 1.42 -2.66 -6.78
N GLY A 125 0.19 -2.35 -7.17
CA GLY A 125 -0.57 -3.15 -8.14
C GLY A 125 0.11 -3.13 -9.51
N ILE A 126 0.54 -1.95 -9.98
CA ILE A 126 1.25 -1.81 -11.26
C ILE A 126 2.59 -2.55 -11.23
N ILE A 127 3.36 -2.41 -10.14
CA ILE A 127 4.65 -3.10 -10.01
C ILE A 127 4.45 -4.61 -9.99
N ALA A 128 3.50 -5.12 -9.20
CA ALA A 128 3.23 -6.55 -9.12
C ALA A 128 2.73 -7.12 -10.46
N GLN A 129 1.81 -6.42 -11.15
CA GLN A 129 1.37 -6.81 -12.49
C GLN A 129 2.51 -6.80 -13.50
N ARG A 130 3.38 -5.78 -13.47
CA ARG A 130 4.58 -5.72 -14.32
C ARG A 130 5.50 -6.90 -14.07
N LEU A 131 5.81 -7.20 -12.81
CA LEU A 131 6.67 -8.32 -12.44
C LEU A 131 6.04 -9.67 -12.79
N PHE A 132 4.73 -9.82 -12.61
CA PHE A 132 4.00 -11.04 -12.98
C PHE A 132 4.03 -11.30 -14.49
N ALA A 133 3.86 -10.25 -15.29
CA ALA A 133 3.85 -10.32 -16.75
C ALA A 133 5.25 -10.42 -17.37
N ASP A 134 6.31 -9.98 -16.67
CA ASP A 134 7.68 -10.01 -17.19
C ASP A 134 8.20 -11.46 -17.28
N PRO A 135 8.57 -11.95 -18.48
CA PRO A 135 9.12 -13.29 -18.65
C PRO A 135 10.47 -13.51 -17.97
N LYS A 136 11.19 -12.43 -17.60
CA LYS A 136 12.45 -12.51 -16.87
C LYS A 136 12.25 -12.79 -15.37
N THR A 137 11.04 -12.60 -14.85
CA THR A 137 10.75 -12.88 -13.45
C THR A 137 10.81 -14.39 -13.20
N LEU A 138 11.64 -14.79 -12.24
CA LEU A 138 11.76 -16.18 -11.83
C LEU A 138 10.46 -16.60 -11.14
N ARG A 139 9.76 -17.59 -11.72
CA ARG A 139 8.50 -18.12 -11.16
C ARG A 139 8.73 -19.35 -10.30
N LYS A 140 9.46 -20.33 -10.83
CA LYS A 140 9.78 -21.58 -10.12
C LYS A 140 11.00 -21.37 -9.23
N GLY A 141 10.87 -21.71 -7.95
CA GLY A 141 11.96 -21.56 -6.96
C GLY A 141 12.14 -20.14 -6.43
N ASN A 142 11.36 -19.16 -6.88
CA ASN A 142 11.39 -17.82 -6.31
C ASN A 142 10.55 -17.76 -5.03
N ARG A 143 11.23 -17.53 -3.91
CA ARG A 143 10.62 -17.40 -2.58
C ARG A 143 9.61 -16.25 -2.45
N TYR A 144 9.67 -15.26 -3.35
CA TYR A 144 8.81 -14.07 -3.36
C TYR A 144 7.65 -14.19 -4.36
N TRP A 145 7.56 -15.29 -5.11
CA TRP A 145 6.54 -15.47 -6.15
C TRP A 145 5.12 -15.35 -5.60
N LYS A 146 4.84 -15.94 -4.43
CA LYS A 146 3.53 -15.83 -3.74
C LYS A 146 3.15 -14.37 -3.46
N TRP A 147 4.11 -13.51 -3.15
CA TRP A 147 3.86 -12.07 -2.97
C TRP A 147 3.49 -11.40 -4.31
N ILE A 148 4.24 -11.69 -5.37
CA ILE A 148 3.97 -11.15 -6.72
C ILE A 148 2.57 -11.58 -7.19
N GLU A 149 2.20 -12.85 -7.03
CA GLU A 149 0.88 -13.38 -7.38
C GLU A 149 -0.25 -12.68 -6.62
N ASN A 150 -0.11 -12.54 -5.30
CA ASN A 150 -1.14 -11.95 -4.45
C ASN A 150 -1.43 -10.49 -4.83
N TYR A 151 -0.41 -9.71 -5.17
CA TYR A 151 -0.56 -8.28 -5.51
C TYR A 151 -0.90 -8.07 -7.01
N ALA A 152 -0.61 -9.04 -7.88
CA ALA A 152 -1.04 -9.03 -9.27
C ALA A 152 -2.50 -9.49 -9.47
N ALA A 153 -3.09 -10.19 -8.48
CA ALA A 153 -4.45 -10.70 -8.56
C ALA A 153 -5.51 -9.61 -8.71
N ALA A 154 -6.60 -9.92 -9.41
CA ALA A 154 -7.69 -8.99 -9.73
C ALA A 154 -8.33 -8.36 -8.48
N ASP A 155 -8.40 -9.11 -7.39
CA ASP A 155 -8.97 -8.67 -6.10
C ASP A 155 -8.19 -7.49 -5.50
N TYR A 156 -6.88 -7.41 -5.76
CA TYR A 156 -6.07 -6.25 -5.36
C TYR A 156 -6.44 -5.00 -6.16
N SER A 157 -6.71 -5.16 -7.46
CA SER A 157 -7.07 -4.06 -8.37
C SER A 157 -8.42 -3.45 -8.01
N GLY A 158 -9.42 -4.26 -7.63
CA GLY A 158 -10.74 -3.75 -7.19
C GLY A 158 -10.66 -2.93 -5.89
N ALA A 159 -9.80 -3.33 -4.94
CA ALA A 159 -9.57 -2.57 -3.72
C ALA A 159 -8.78 -1.27 -3.97
N VAL A 160 -7.92 -1.26 -5.00
CA VAL A 160 -7.23 -0.04 -5.47
C VAL A 160 -8.25 0.93 -6.06
N GLU A 161 -9.13 0.46 -6.96
CA GLU A 161 -10.19 1.27 -7.59
C GLU A 161 -11.17 1.88 -6.59
N LEU A 162 -11.56 1.14 -5.55
CA LEU A 162 -12.37 1.65 -4.44
C LEU A 162 -11.62 2.73 -3.64
N GLY A 163 -10.32 2.53 -3.39
CA GLY A 163 -9.48 3.44 -2.61
C GLY A 163 -9.10 4.74 -3.31
N ILE A 164 -8.93 4.74 -4.65
CA ILE A 164 -8.67 5.96 -5.43
C ILE A 164 -9.94 6.80 -5.67
N GLY A 165 -11.11 6.26 -5.33
CA GLY A 165 -12.40 6.90 -5.56
C GLY A 165 -12.59 7.22 -7.05
N ARG A 166 -13.37 6.42 -7.78
CA ARG A 166 -13.98 6.98 -9.00
C ARG A 166 -14.77 8.21 -8.55
N ALA A 167 -14.33 9.40 -8.99
CA ALA A 167 -15.08 10.62 -8.83
C ALA A 167 -16.53 10.34 -9.24
N PRO A 168 -17.53 10.71 -8.42
CA PRO A 168 -18.92 10.52 -8.82
C PRO A 168 -19.09 11.12 -10.20
N GLY A 169 -19.54 10.27 -11.13
CA GLY A 169 -19.67 10.63 -12.51
C GLY A 169 -20.56 11.86 -12.64
N LYS A 170 -19.97 12.93 -13.19
CA LYS A 170 -20.63 14.04 -13.86
C LYS A 170 -21.60 14.85 -12.97
N TYR A 171 -21.24 16.11 -12.79
CA TYR A 171 -22.21 17.20 -12.92
C TYR A 171 -23.08 16.92 -14.16
N ARG A 172 -24.30 16.40 -13.93
CA ARG A 172 -25.41 16.55 -14.85
C ARG A 172 -26.21 17.74 -14.31
N HIS A 173 -26.48 18.66 -15.25
CA HIS A 173 -27.13 19.97 -15.10
C HIS A 173 -28.22 20.05 -14.04
#